data_AF-A0A951E5F1-F1
#
_entry.id   AF-A0A951E5F1-F1
#
_cell.length_a   1.000
_cell.length_b   1.000
_cell.length_c   1.000
_cell.angle_alpha   90.00
_cell.angle_beta   90.00
_cell.angle_gamma   90.00
#
_symmetry.space_group_name_H-M   'P 1'
#
loop_
_entity.id
_entity.type
_entity.pdbx_description
1 polymer ?
#
loop_
_entity_poly.entity_id
_entity_poly.type
_entity_poly.pdbx_seq_one_letter_code
_entity_poly.pdbx_strand_id
1 'polypeptide(L)'
;MNPTDLFLANFQASLADGSFRKLTMGKFRAGLEGVKHIYVRVVALKNGTRLNFVRRYSDRDLAQNFLISEGVTLVRNWLGKSSLTATLFTIDQRQQILFTRRGNPRFSVGHAEPVEFQPAHDRKKLHLLRDETFLRHLGLLDACGGLIKGRSDKYRQV
;
A
#
# COMPACT_ATOMS: atom_id res chain seq x y z
N MET A 1 -4.49 24.84 -17.57
CA MET A 1 -3.62 23.76 -17.04
C MET A 1 -4.33 22.43 -17.28
N ASN A 2 -3.65 21.43 -17.86
CA ASN A 2 -4.27 20.13 -18.12
C ASN A 2 -4.56 19.42 -16.77
N PRO A 3 -5.75 18.82 -16.56
CA PRO A 3 -6.06 18.10 -15.32
C PRO A 3 -5.04 17.00 -14.95
N THR A 4 -4.42 16.37 -15.95
CA THR A 4 -3.38 15.36 -15.75
C THR A 4 -2.11 15.97 -15.16
N ASP A 5 -1.68 17.13 -15.68
CA ASP A 5 -0.48 17.82 -15.19
C ASP A 5 -0.69 18.35 -13.77
N LEU A 6 -1.89 18.85 -13.48
CA LEU A 6 -2.28 19.27 -12.13
C LEU A 6 -2.21 18.11 -11.14
N PHE A 7 -2.76 16.94 -11.50
CA PHE A 7 -2.70 15.75 -10.65
C PHE A 7 -1.26 15.30 -10.38
N LEU A 8 -0.40 15.31 -11.41
CA LEU A 8 1.01 14.94 -11.26
C LEU A 8 1.80 15.95 -10.43
N ALA A 9 1.52 17.25 -10.60
CA ALA A 9 2.13 18.30 -9.79
C ALA A 9 1.76 18.13 -8.31
N ASN A 10 0.48 17.87 -8.01
CA ASN A 10 0.03 17.62 -6.64
C ASN A 10 0.65 16.34 -6.05
N PHE A 11 0.82 15.29 -6.87
CA PHE A 11 1.51 14.09 -6.43
C PHE A 11 2.97 14.39 -6.07
N GLN A 12 3.72 15.10 -6.93
CA GLN A 12 5.10 15.50 -6.65
C GLN A 12 5.21 16.39 -5.41
N ALA A 13 4.33 17.39 -5.28
CA ALA A 13 4.28 18.27 -4.11
C ALA A 13 4.05 17.47 -2.83
N SER A 14 3.09 16.55 -2.85
CA SER A 14 2.76 15.71 -1.67
C SER A 14 3.92 14.80 -1.22
N LEU A 15 4.79 14.41 -2.15
CA LEU A 15 5.98 13.63 -1.83
C LEU A 15 7.09 14.50 -1.23
N ALA A 16 7.21 15.74 -1.68
CA ALA A 16 8.21 16.69 -1.21
C ALA A 16 7.86 17.25 0.17
N ASP A 17 6.58 17.55 0.42
CA ASP A 17 6.08 18.08 1.70
C ASP A 17 5.78 16.99 2.75
N GLY A 18 5.86 15.71 2.38
CA GLY A 18 5.60 14.58 3.27
C GLY A 18 4.12 14.33 3.59
N SER A 19 3.19 15.03 2.93
CA SER A 19 1.75 14.85 3.08
C SER A 19 1.22 13.61 2.34
N PHE A 20 2.02 13.01 1.45
CA PHE A 20 1.63 11.82 0.69
C PHE A 20 1.31 10.62 1.60
N ARG A 21 0.10 10.06 1.45
CA ARG A 21 -0.34 8.85 2.18
C ARG A 21 -0.35 7.62 1.30
N LYS A 22 -1.07 7.66 0.18
CA LYS A 22 -1.14 6.57 -0.81
C LYS A 22 -1.59 7.09 -2.16
N LEU A 23 -1.21 6.40 -3.21
CA LEU A 23 -1.80 6.55 -4.53
C LEU A 23 -2.39 5.21 -4.95
N THR A 24 -3.62 5.22 -5.44
CA THR A 24 -4.29 4.04 -5.97
C THR A 24 -4.61 4.25 -7.43
N MET A 25 -4.28 3.26 -8.26
CA MET A 25 -4.58 3.27 -9.68
C MET A 25 -5.45 2.06 -10.02
N GLY A 26 -6.28 2.19 -11.06
CA GLY A 26 -7.25 1.17 -11.43
C GLY A 26 -7.80 1.36 -12.84
N LYS A 27 -8.77 0.50 -13.20
CA LYS A 27 -9.34 0.43 -14.56
C LYS A 27 -8.23 0.34 -15.61
N PHE A 28 -7.41 -0.69 -15.48
CA PHE A 28 -6.26 -0.90 -16.34
C PHE A 28 -6.67 -1.41 -17.72
N ARG A 29 -5.86 -1.08 -18.73
CA ARG A 29 -5.94 -1.52 -20.11
C ARG A 29 -4.52 -1.81 -20.62
N ALA A 30 -4.41 -2.45 -21.78
CA ALA A 30 -3.22 -2.56 -22.63
C ALA A 30 -1.86 -2.44 -21.91
N GLY A 31 -1.20 -3.58 -21.68
CA GLY A 31 0.11 -3.67 -21.02
C GLY A 31 0.06 -3.85 -19.49
N LEU A 32 -1.10 -3.65 -18.87
CA LEU A 32 -1.36 -3.99 -17.46
C LEU A 32 -2.56 -4.94 -17.34
N GLU A 33 -2.74 -5.82 -18.32
CA GLU A 33 -3.82 -6.81 -18.33
C GLU A 33 -3.69 -7.77 -17.14
N GLY A 34 -4.82 -8.10 -16.53
CA GLY A 34 -4.89 -8.91 -15.30
C GLY A 34 -4.59 -8.16 -14.00
N VAL A 35 -4.07 -6.92 -14.05
CA VAL A 35 -3.89 -6.11 -12.84
C VAL A 35 -5.25 -5.56 -12.39
N LYS A 36 -5.64 -5.85 -11.15
CA LYS A 36 -6.87 -5.31 -10.54
C LYS A 36 -6.64 -3.90 -9.99
N HIS A 37 -5.57 -3.74 -9.21
CA HIS A 37 -5.20 -2.48 -8.57
C HIS A 37 -3.69 -2.31 -8.49
N ILE A 38 -3.23 -1.06 -8.58
CA ILE A 38 -1.86 -0.70 -8.21
C ILE A 38 -1.94 0.24 -7.01
N TYR A 39 -1.21 -0.11 -5.95
CA TYR A 39 -1.06 0.70 -4.76
C TYR A 39 0.37 1.23 -4.70
N VAL A 40 0.52 2.53 -4.47
CA VAL A 40 1.81 3.17 -4.32
C VAL A 40 1.91 3.77 -2.92
N ARG A 41 3.01 3.49 -2.24
CA ARG A 41 3.33 4.00 -0.90
C ARG A 41 4.79 4.43 -0.84
N VAL A 42 5.10 5.41 0.02
CA VAL A 42 6.49 5.73 0.35
C VAL A 42 7.00 4.69 1.36
N VAL A 43 8.24 4.23 1.16
CA VAL A 43 8.95 3.31 2.05
C VAL A 43 10.36 3.83 2.32
N ALA A 44 10.77 3.78 3.58
CA ALA A 44 12.15 4.07 3.97
C ALA A 44 12.97 2.78 3.92
N LEU A 45 14.02 2.75 3.11
CA LEU A 45 14.96 1.64 3.02
C LEU A 45 16.35 2.10 3.45
N LYS A 46 17.27 1.15 3.67
CA LYS A 46 18.67 1.47 4.02
C LYS A 46 19.34 2.41 3.02
N ASN A 47 18.95 2.33 1.74
CA ASN A 47 19.50 3.14 0.64
C ASN A 47 18.62 4.37 0.32
N GLY A 48 17.85 4.87 1.29
CA GLY A 48 17.01 6.04 1.16
C GLY A 48 15.53 5.76 0.90
N THR A 49 14.78 6.85 0.75
CA THR A 49 13.33 6.85 0.54
C THR A 49 12.97 6.43 -0.88
N ARG A 50 12.05 5.47 -1.00
CA ARG A 50 11.58 4.92 -2.28
C ARG A 50 10.06 4.85 -2.34
N LEU A 51 9.53 4.67 -3.54
CA LEU A 51 8.13 4.36 -3.77
C LEU A 51 7.96 2.85 -3.98
N ASN A 52 7.17 2.21 -3.14
CA ASN A 52 6.75 0.82 -3.30
C ASN A 52 5.45 0.76 -4.10
N PHE A 53 5.51 0.10 -5.25
CA PHE A 53 4.40 -0.19 -6.14
C PHE A 53 3.98 -1.64 -5.98
N VAL A 54 2.80 -1.85 -5.41
CA VAL A 54 2.18 -3.17 -5.27
C VAL A 54 1.13 -3.34 -6.36
N ARG A 55 1.40 -4.21 -7.32
CA ARG A 55 0.47 -4.62 -8.37
C ARG A 55 -0.30 -5.84 -7.90
N ARG A 56 -1.60 -5.69 -7.69
CA ARG A 56 -2.49 -6.76 -7.25
C ARG A 56 -3.16 -7.43 -8.43
N TYR A 57 -2.93 -8.74 -8.55
CA TYR A 57 -3.59 -9.63 -9.51
C TYR A 57 -4.68 -10.44 -8.80
N SER A 58 -5.29 -11.41 -9.48
CA SER A 58 -6.27 -12.31 -8.86
C SER A 58 -5.65 -13.33 -7.92
N ASP A 59 -4.41 -13.74 -8.21
CA ASP A 59 -3.71 -14.88 -7.62
C ASP A 59 -2.48 -14.47 -6.80
N ARG A 60 -1.95 -13.26 -7.02
CA ARG A 60 -0.73 -12.77 -6.37
C ARG A 60 -0.64 -11.26 -6.31
N ASP A 61 0.21 -10.78 -5.41
CA ASP A 61 0.62 -9.38 -5.32
C ASP A 61 2.11 -9.27 -5.68
N LEU A 62 2.46 -8.38 -6.60
CA LEU A 62 3.85 -8.11 -7.02
C LEU A 62 4.28 -6.72 -6.53
N ALA A 63 5.19 -6.68 -5.56
CA ALA A 63 5.78 -5.44 -5.04
C ALA A 63 7.09 -5.09 -5.75
N GLN A 64 7.27 -3.82 -6.11
CA GLN A 64 8.51 -3.29 -6.69
C GLN A 64 8.81 -1.90 -6.12
N ASN A 65 10.07 -1.65 -5.79
CA ASN A 65 10.51 -0.38 -5.21
C ASN A 65 11.26 0.46 -6.23
N PHE A 66 10.81 1.68 -6.45
CA PHE A 66 11.39 2.64 -7.40
C PHE A 66 11.91 3.88 -6.68
N LEU A 67 12.85 4.60 -7.29
CA LEU A 67 13.17 5.94 -6.84
C LEU A 67 11.95 6.85 -7.00
N ILE A 68 11.90 7.95 -6.24
CA ILE A 68 10.79 8.90 -6.31
C ILE A 68 10.61 9.46 -7.74
N SER A 69 11.71 9.89 -8.36
CA SER A 69 11.72 10.42 -9.74
C SER A 69 11.23 9.40 -10.77
N GLU A 70 11.69 8.15 -10.67
CA GLU A 70 11.29 7.04 -11.53
C GLU A 70 9.81 6.71 -11.35
N GLY A 71 9.35 6.61 -10.10
CA GLY A 71 7.95 6.30 -9.78
C GLY A 71 7.00 7.38 -10.28
N VAL A 72 7.35 8.67 -10.17
CA VAL A 72 6.54 9.75 -10.76
C VAL A 72 6.48 9.64 -12.28
N THR A 73 7.60 9.29 -12.92
CA THR A 73 7.65 9.09 -14.38
C THR A 73 6.78 7.90 -14.82
N LEU A 74 6.80 6.80 -14.06
CA LEU A 74 5.94 5.64 -14.29
C LEU A 74 4.45 5.98 -14.16
N VAL A 75 4.07 6.72 -13.11
CA VAL A 75 2.68 7.16 -12.93
C VAL A 75 2.25 8.03 -14.10
N ARG A 76 3.07 8.99 -14.54
CA ARG A 76 2.80 9.82 -15.73
C ARG A 76 2.58 8.98 -16.98
N ASN A 77 3.41 7.95 -17.19
CA ASN A 77 3.32 7.11 -18.38
C ASN A 77 2.06 6.23 -18.39
N TRP A 78 1.59 5.77 -17.22
CA TRP A 78 0.39 4.94 -17.13
C TRP A 78 -0.91 5.75 -17.12
N LEU A 79 -0.89 6.97 -16.58
CA LEU A 79 -2.09 7.78 -16.40
C LEU A 79 -2.73 8.16 -17.75
N GLY A 80 -3.98 7.78 -17.95
CA GLY A 80 -4.73 8.03 -19.20
C GLY A 80 -4.38 7.10 -20.36
N LYS A 81 -3.28 6.33 -20.28
CA LYS A 81 -2.88 5.32 -21.28
C LYS A 81 -3.24 3.91 -20.83
N SER A 82 -2.55 3.42 -19.81
CA SER A 82 -2.76 2.06 -19.26
C SER A 82 -3.69 2.07 -18.05
N SER A 83 -3.87 3.20 -17.35
CA SER A 83 -4.74 3.34 -16.19
C SER A 83 -5.76 4.45 -16.40
N LEU A 84 -7.05 4.13 -16.32
CA LEU A 84 -8.11 5.11 -16.53
C LEU A 84 -8.59 5.78 -15.26
N THR A 85 -8.17 5.33 -14.08
CA THR A 85 -8.47 6.03 -12.83
C THR A 85 -7.25 6.08 -11.94
N ALA A 86 -7.07 7.19 -11.25
CA ALA A 86 -6.10 7.31 -10.18
C ALA A 86 -6.68 8.18 -9.06
N THR A 87 -6.32 7.83 -7.82
CA THR A 87 -6.73 8.55 -6.63
C THR A 87 -5.52 8.76 -5.74
N LEU A 88 -5.16 10.01 -5.53
CA LEU A 88 -4.13 10.48 -4.63
C LEU A 88 -4.76 10.79 -3.28
N PHE A 89 -4.18 10.25 -2.22
CA PHE A 89 -4.57 10.54 -0.85
C PHE A 89 -3.39 11.24 -0.17
N THR A 90 -3.65 12.44 0.32
CA THR A 90 -2.74 13.20 1.18
C THR A 90 -3.31 13.27 2.60
N ILE A 91 -2.65 14.00 3.49
CA ILE A 91 -3.13 14.23 4.86
C ILE A 91 -4.48 14.95 4.85
N ASP A 92 -4.61 15.99 4.03
CA ASP A 92 -5.74 16.91 4.11
C ASP A 92 -6.79 16.67 3.02
N GLN A 93 -6.38 16.05 1.91
CA GLN A 93 -7.21 15.96 0.72
C GLN A 93 -7.16 14.59 0.06
N ARG A 94 -8.24 14.29 -0.65
CA ARG A 94 -8.34 13.19 -1.60
C ARG A 94 -8.55 13.77 -2.98
N GLN A 95 -7.67 13.47 -3.92
CA GLN A 95 -7.76 13.93 -5.30
C GLN A 95 -7.97 12.73 -6.21
N GLN A 96 -8.90 12.83 -7.15
CA GLN A 96 -9.22 11.75 -8.08
C GLN A 96 -9.21 12.27 -9.51
N ILE A 97 -8.63 11.47 -10.40
CA ILE A 97 -8.69 11.69 -11.84
C ILE A 97 -9.26 10.44 -12.53
N LEU A 98 -10.24 10.65 -13.41
CA LEU A 98 -10.90 9.62 -14.20
C LEU A 98 -10.80 9.98 -15.69
N PHE A 99 -10.41 9.03 -16.51
CA PHE A 99 -10.35 9.17 -17.95
C PHE A 99 -11.56 8.48 -18.59
N THR A 100 -12.24 9.20 -19.47
CA THR A 100 -13.31 8.61 -20.28
C THR A 100 -12.73 7.69 -21.36
N ARG A 101 -13.57 6.89 -22.02
CA ARG A 101 -13.12 6.02 -23.13
C ARG A 101 -12.53 6.81 -24.30
N ARG A 102 -12.86 8.10 -24.42
CA ARG A 102 -12.31 9.05 -25.42
C ARG A 102 -11.03 9.76 -24.95
N GLY A 103 -10.52 9.46 -23.75
CA GLY A 103 -9.30 10.05 -23.21
C GLY A 103 -9.48 11.36 -22.44
N ASN A 104 -10.70 11.92 -22.38
CA ASN A 104 -10.93 13.17 -21.65
C ASN A 104 -10.81 12.95 -20.13
N PRO A 105 -9.92 13.69 -19.42
CA PRO A 105 -9.78 13.60 -17.98
C PRO A 105 -10.86 14.39 -17.25
N ARG A 106 -11.38 13.82 -16.17
CA ARG A 106 -12.21 14.48 -15.17
C ARG A 106 -11.46 14.45 -13.84
N PHE A 107 -11.22 15.62 -13.26
CA PHE A 107 -10.53 15.77 -11.99
C PHE A 107 -11.53 16.21 -10.92
N SER A 108 -11.36 15.68 -9.71
CA SER A 108 -12.22 15.97 -8.56
C SER A 108 -11.39 15.98 -7.30
N VAL A 109 -11.69 16.90 -6.40
CA VAL A 109 -11.06 17.01 -5.08
C VAL A 109 -12.13 16.83 -4.02
N GLY A 110 -11.84 16.04 -3.01
CA GLY A 110 -12.64 15.89 -1.80
C GLY A 110 -11.74 16.00 -0.57
N HIS A 111 -12.38 16.02 0.60
CA HIS A 111 -11.66 15.97 1.87
C HIS A 111 -10.96 14.62 2.04
N ALA A 112 -9.82 14.61 2.72
CA ALA A 112 -9.21 13.36 3.13
C ALA A 112 -10.20 12.60 4.03
N GLU A 113 -10.47 11.34 3.67
CA GLU A 113 -10.98 10.40 4.66
C GLU A 113 -9.92 10.29 5.76
N PRO A 114 -10.28 10.26 7.05
CA PRO A 114 -9.33 10.01 8.11
C PRO A 114 -8.69 8.65 7.84
N VAL A 115 -7.51 8.66 7.24
CA VAL A 115 -6.67 7.48 7.14
C VAL A 115 -6.25 7.24 8.58
N GLU A 116 -6.73 6.16 9.19
CA GLU A 116 -6.09 5.58 10.36
C GLU A 116 -4.63 5.31 9.98
N PHE A 117 -3.80 6.32 10.21
CA PHE A 117 -2.37 6.20 10.21
C PHE A 117 -2.10 5.32 11.43
N GLN A 118 -1.86 4.03 11.18
CA GLN A 118 -1.11 3.21 12.13
C GLN A 118 0.37 3.45 11.81
N PRO A 119 1.04 4.42 12.48
CA PRO A 119 2.48 4.39 12.51
C PRO A 119 2.90 3.16 13.31
N ALA A 120 4.09 2.68 12.99
CA ALA A 120 4.81 1.62 13.67
C ALA A 120 4.48 0.19 13.20
N HIS A 121 5.55 -0.45 12.72
CA HIS A 121 5.89 -1.79 13.14
C HIS A 121 6.03 -1.86 14.67
N ASP A 122 4.92 -1.68 15.36
CA ASP A 122 4.76 -2.14 16.72
C ASP A 122 3.44 -2.89 16.72
N ARG A 123 3.50 -4.16 16.29
CA ARG A 123 2.58 -5.14 16.86
C ARG A 123 2.90 -5.16 18.35
N LYS A 124 2.30 -4.23 19.12
CA LYS A 124 1.91 -4.59 20.46
C LYS A 124 1.05 -5.82 20.29
N LYS A 125 1.62 -6.97 20.67
CA LYS A 125 0.88 -8.21 20.82
C LYS A 125 -0.36 -7.86 21.65
N LEU A 126 -1.49 -7.67 20.98
CA LEU A 126 -2.78 -7.69 21.63
C LEU A 126 -2.93 -9.13 22.10
N HIS A 127 -2.52 -9.36 23.35
CA HIS A 127 -2.89 -10.53 24.12
C HIS A 127 -4.42 -10.54 24.26
N LEU A 128 -5.10 -10.96 23.21
CA LEU A 128 -6.47 -11.47 23.28
C LEU A 128 -6.37 -12.95 23.65
N LEU A 129 -5.92 -13.20 24.88
CA LEU A 129 -6.16 -14.45 25.59
C LEU A 129 -6.80 -14.07 26.93
N ARG A 130 -8.04 -13.61 26.87
CA ARG A 130 -8.96 -13.75 28.00
C ARG A 130 -9.43 -15.19 28.00
N ASP A 131 -8.63 -16.05 28.62
CA ASP A 131 -9.04 -17.18 29.48
C ASP A 131 -7.90 -18.21 29.55
N GLU A 132 -7.19 -18.16 30.68
CA GLU A 132 -5.98 -18.93 30.98
C GLU A 132 -6.29 -20.37 31.46
N THR A 133 -7.53 -20.84 31.31
CA THR A 133 -7.98 -22.18 31.74
C THR A 133 -7.82 -23.26 30.66
N PHE A 134 -7.82 -22.89 29.38
CA PHE A 134 -7.75 -23.88 28.28
C PHE A 134 -6.34 -24.47 28.10
N LEU A 135 -5.29 -23.72 28.43
CA LEU A 135 -3.89 -24.14 28.22
C LEU A 135 -3.38 -25.14 29.26
N ARG A 136 -4.12 -25.41 30.34
CA ARG A 136 -3.79 -26.47 31.30
C ARG A 136 -4.18 -27.88 30.80
N HIS A 137 -5.17 -27.98 29.92
CA HIS A 137 -5.66 -29.28 29.42
C HIS A 137 -4.87 -29.84 28.25
N LEU A 138 -3.94 -29.07 27.65
CA LEU A 138 -3.19 -29.53 26.47
C LEU A 138 -1.78 -30.09 26.78
N GLY A 139 -1.43 -30.31 28.06
CA GLY A 139 -0.27 -31.14 28.45
C GLY A 139 1.10 -30.71 27.91
N LEU A 140 1.31 -29.42 27.62
CA LEU A 140 2.50 -28.89 26.94
C LEU A 140 3.40 -28.00 27.83
N LEU A 141 3.24 -28.06 29.15
CA LEU A 141 4.06 -27.32 30.11
C LEU A 141 4.44 -28.22 31.29
N ASP A 142 5.72 -28.19 31.66
CA ASP A 142 6.21 -28.75 32.92
C ASP A 142 6.04 -27.71 34.05
N ALA A 143 5.99 -28.15 35.32
CA ALA A 143 5.47 -27.38 36.46
C ALA A 143 6.23 -26.08 36.83
N CYS A 144 7.31 -25.73 36.12
CA CYS A 144 8.08 -24.50 36.33
C CYS A 144 8.44 -23.75 35.03
N GLY A 145 7.62 -23.85 33.97
CA GLY A 145 7.62 -22.83 32.89
C GLY A 145 8.86 -22.74 32.00
N GLY A 146 9.70 -23.78 31.92
CA GLY A 146 10.83 -23.86 30.99
C GLY A 146 10.45 -24.56 29.68
N LEU A 147 10.72 -23.94 28.53
CA LEU A 147 10.50 -24.53 27.21
C LEU A 147 11.55 -25.62 26.94
N ILE A 148 11.12 -26.87 26.73
CA ILE A 148 12.01 -27.99 26.37
C ILE A 148 12.59 -27.74 24.96
N LYS A 149 13.93 -27.75 24.86
CA LYS A 149 14.69 -27.67 23.60
C LYS A 149 14.40 -28.89 22.71
N GLY A 150 14.07 -28.65 21.43
CA GLY A 150 14.33 -29.65 20.38
C GLY A 150 13.18 -30.02 19.43
N ARG A 151 12.43 -29.08 18.85
CA ARG A 151 11.59 -29.34 17.65
C ARG A 151 11.50 -28.12 16.73
N SER A 152 12.64 -27.75 16.14
CA SER A 152 12.81 -26.63 15.21
C SER A 152 12.34 -26.90 13.77
N ASP A 153 11.28 -27.68 13.53
CA ASP A 153 10.94 -28.11 12.16
C ASP A 153 9.45 -28.10 11.77
N LYS A 154 8.63 -27.27 12.43
CA LYS A 154 7.21 -27.10 12.04
C LYS A 154 6.74 -25.65 12.08
N TYR A 155 7.61 -24.71 11.75
CA TYR A 155 7.28 -23.27 11.64
C TYR A 155 7.49 -22.72 10.23
N ARG A 156 7.22 -23.53 9.20
CA ARG A 156 7.26 -23.09 7.79
C ARG A 156 5.93 -23.17 7.05
N GLN A 157 4.80 -23.39 7.71
CA GLN A 157 3.54 -23.43 6.98
C GLN A 157 2.33 -23.26 7.90
N VAL A 158 2.08 -22.03 8.36
CA VAL A 158 0.72 -21.46 8.54
C VAL A 158 0.82 -19.94 8.41
#